data_AF-A0A9D5CN00-F1
#
_entry.id   AF-A0A9D5CN00-F1
#
_cell.length_a   1.000
_cell.length_b   1.000
_cell.length_c   1.000
_cell.angle_alpha   90.00
_cell.angle_beta   90.00
_cell.angle_gamma   90.00
#
_symmetry.space_group_name_H-M   'P 1'
#
loop_
_entity.id
_entity.type
_entity.pdbx_description
1 polymer ?
#
loop_
_entity_poly.entity_id
_entity_poly.type
_entity_poly.pdbx_seq_one_letter_code
_entity_poly.pdbx_strand_id
1 'polypeptide(L)'
;MATFRLHLPTPFSPKPPPNPSPLSTPEILPSPTDAGFHFREKLLYLQRDLHLDASRALAANPALRSAPLPSLRAASDALLSHGFIPEEAARILSHHPSLLTSDPEDPLLASLRFLLGPVAIPCSQLRRAVLRCPRLLVTSVPNQLQPALYFLRRFGFVVGELGRDLKELKEFPQYFAFSLEGRIKPRQQMLKESGLWMPLTDMLKLSDGAFRERLVDLRIESLDKRL
;
A
#
# COMPACT_ATOMS: atom_id res chain seq x y z
N MET A 1 -19.10 -85.76 22.48
CA MET A 1 -20.29 -84.97 22.87
C MET A 1 -19.96 -83.50 22.68
N ALA A 2 -20.41 -82.90 21.58
CA ALA A 2 -20.25 -81.47 21.30
C ALA A 2 -21.60 -80.94 20.80
N THR A 3 -22.14 -79.99 21.54
CA THR A 3 -23.48 -79.42 21.39
C THR A 3 -23.55 -78.48 20.20
N PHE A 4 -24.39 -78.80 19.20
CA PHE A 4 -24.73 -77.88 18.11
C PHE A 4 -25.65 -76.79 18.65
N ARG A 5 -25.13 -75.55 18.77
CA ARG A 5 -25.96 -74.35 18.96
C ARG A 5 -26.52 -73.91 17.61
N LEU A 6 -27.84 -74.00 17.44
CA LEU A 6 -28.55 -73.39 16.32
C LEU A 6 -28.45 -71.86 16.43
N HIS A 7 -27.77 -71.22 15.48
CA HIS A 7 -27.76 -69.78 15.31
C HIS A 7 -29.06 -69.35 14.64
N LEU A 8 -29.93 -68.63 15.35
CA LEU A 8 -31.07 -67.94 14.75
C LEU A 8 -30.57 -66.71 13.97
N PRO A 9 -31.05 -66.45 12.75
CA PRO A 9 -30.71 -65.23 12.03
C PRO A 9 -31.36 -64.03 12.71
N THR A 10 -30.59 -62.94 12.86
CA THR A 10 -31.08 -61.67 13.39
C THR A 10 -32.10 -61.03 12.43
N PRO A 11 -33.13 -60.33 12.93
CA PRO A 11 -34.12 -59.69 12.06
C PRO A 11 -33.48 -58.53 11.30
N PHE A 12 -33.71 -58.50 9.98
CA PHE A 12 -33.38 -57.37 9.12
C PHE A 12 -34.14 -56.13 9.60
N SER A 13 -33.42 -55.14 10.12
CA SER A 13 -33.97 -53.80 10.33
C SER A 13 -33.96 -53.04 9.00
N PRO A 14 -35.08 -52.43 8.57
CA PRO A 14 -35.08 -51.61 7.37
C PRO A 14 -34.21 -50.36 7.59
N LYS A 15 -33.35 -50.06 6.62
CA LYS A 15 -32.51 -48.87 6.60
C LYS A 15 -33.43 -47.62 6.58
N PRO A 16 -33.18 -46.58 7.39
CA PRO A 16 -33.98 -45.36 7.35
C PRO A 16 -33.85 -44.68 5.98
N PRO A 17 -34.88 -43.94 5.52
CA PRO A 17 -34.82 -43.25 4.25
C PRO A 17 -33.67 -42.23 4.23
N PRO A 18 -33.11 -41.92 3.05
CA PRO A 18 -32.09 -40.88 2.95
C PRO A 18 -32.69 -39.55 3.41
N ASN A 19 -31.96 -38.86 4.28
CA ASN A 19 -32.31 -37.51 4.72
C ASN A 19 -32.57 -36.63 3.48
N PRO A 20 -33.67 -35.84 3.43
CA PRO A 20 -33.80 -34.82 2.42
C PRO A 20 -32.60 -33.88 2.56
N SER A 21 -31.87 -33.68 1.47
CA SER A 21 -30.81 -32.67 1.38
C SER A 21 -31.34 -31.34 1.95
N PRO A 22 -30.55 -30.59 2.73
CA PRO A 22 -30.98 -29.29 3.21
C PRO A 22 -31.38 -28.47 1.98
N LEU A 23 -32.65 -28.04 1.98
CA LEU A 23 -33.22 -27.10 1.04
C LEU A 23 -32.19 -26.00 0.83
N SER A 24 -31.67 -25.86 -0.40
CA SER A 24 -30.82 -24.74 -0.75
C SER A 24 -31.53 -23.47 -0.31
N THR A 25 -30.97 -22.80 0.69
CA THR A 25 -31.41 -21.48 1.13
C THR A 25 -31.53 -20.64 -0.13
N PRO A 26 -32.69 -20.00 -0.41
CA PRO A 26 -32.77 -19.11 -1.54
C PRO A 26 -31.69 -18.04 -1.31
N GLU A 27 -30.72 -17.94 -2.23
CA GLU A 27 -29.86 -16.77 -2.30
C GLU A 27 -30.80 -15.58 -2.39
N ILE A 28 -30.87 -14.80 -1.30
CA ILE A 28 -31.65 -13.58 -1.24
C ILE A 28 -30.99 -12.65 -2.23
N LEU A 29 -31.54 -12.57 -3.45
CA LEU A 29 -31.21 -11.53 -4.40
C LEU A 29 -31.51 -10.21 -3.67
N PRO A 30 -30.53 -9.29 -3.53
CA PRO A 30 -30.78 -8.05 -2.81
C PRO A 30 -31.97 -7.35 -3.48
N SER A 31 -32.99 -7.05 -2.68
CA SER A 31 -34.17 -6.36 -3.17
C SER A 31 -33.72 -5.04 -3.80
N PRO A 32 -34.27 -4.61 -4.95
CA PRO A 32 -33.87 -3.37 -5.61
C PRO A 32 -34.00 -2.13 -4.70
N THR A 33 -34.80 -2.24 -3.64
CA THR A 33 -34.97 -1.26 -2.57
C THR A 33 -33.70 -1.07 -1.72
N ASP A 34 -32.96 -2.15 -1.42
CA ASP A 34 -31.75 -2.10 -0.58
C ASP A 34 -30.52 -1.58 -1.33
N ALA A 35 -30.41 -1.87 -2.63
CA ALA A 35 -29.28 -1.42 -3.44
C ALA A 35 -29.19 0.12 -3.48
N GLY A 36 -30.33 0.80 -3.64
CA GLY A 36 -30.42 2.26 -3.61
C GLY A 36 -30.10 2.84 -2.23
N PHE A 37 -30.55 2.17 -1.16
CA PHE A 37 -30.24 2.55 0.22
C PHE A 37 -28.75 2.44 0.51
N HIS A 38 -28.11 1.30 0.23
CA HIS A 38 -26.68 1.08 0.46
C HIS A 38 -25.81 2.01 -0.38
N PHE A 39 -26.22 2.31 -1.61
CA PHE A 39 -25.54 3.31 -2.43
C PHE A 39 -25.63 4.69 -1.79
N ARG A 40 -26.83 5.12 -1.35
CA ARG A 40 -27.03 6.41 -0.67
C ARG A 40 -26.25 6.50 0.64
N GLU A 41 -26.27 5.45 1.46
CA GLU A 41 -25.54 5.37 2.72
C GLU A 41 -24.04 5.57 2.49
N LYS A 42 -23.48 4.93 1.47
CA LYS A 42 -22.09 5.12 1.05
C LYS A 42 -21.77 6.55 0.62
N LEU A 43 -22.65 7.20 -0.15
CA LEU A 43 -22.46 8.60 -0.53
C LEU A 43 -22.46 9.53 0.70
N LEU A 44 -23.34 9.26 1.66
CA LEU A 44 -23.39 10.01 2.92
C LEU A 44 -22.12 9.80 3.75
N TYR A 45 -21.57 8.58 3.82
CA TYR A 45 -20.29 8.32 4.47
C TYR A 45 -19.15 9.11 3.81
N LEU A 46 -19.05 9.08 2.48
CA LEU A 46 -18.04 9.85 1.75
C LEU A 46 -18.15 11.36 2.04
N GLN A 47 -19.37 11.91 2.03
CA GLN A 47 -19.59 13.35 2.20
C GLN A 47 -19.47 13.82 3.65
N ARG A 48 -20.04 13.08 4.61
CA ARG A 48 -20.14 13.51 6.01
C ARG A 48 -18.92 13.13 6.81
N ASP A 49 -18.45 11.90 6.65
CA ASP A 49 -17.42 11.32 7.53
C ASP A 49 -16.02 11.47 6.91
N LEU A 50 -15.90 11.44 5.57
CA LEU A 50 -14.63 11.68 4.88
C LEU A 50 -14.52 13.06 4.21
N HIS A 51 -15.57 13.89 4.27
CA HIS A 51 -15.59 15.22 3.62
C HIS A 51 -15.18 15.21 2.13
N LEU A 52 -15.52 14.14 1.42
CA LEU A 52 -15.20 13.95 0.00
C LEU A 52 -16.36 14.40 -0.88
N ASP A 53 -16.02 15.03 -2.00
CA ASP A 53 -16.96 15.20 -3.11
C ASP A 53 -17.22 13.82 -3.74
N ALA A 54 -18.41 13.28 -3.48
CA ALA A 54 -18.77 11.95 -3.93
C ALA A 54 -18.78 11.84 -5.47
N SER A 55 -19.18 12.90 -6.18
CA SER A 55 -19.18 12.94 -7.64
C SER A 55 -17.75 12.85 -8.20
N ARG A 56 -16.83 13.63 -7.64
CA ARG A 56 -15.41 13.61 -8.01
C ARG A 56 -14.76 12.27 -7.65
N ALA A 57 -15.05 11.72 -6.47
CA ALA A 57 -14.53 10.42 -6.04
C ALA A 57 -15.01 9.29 -6.98
N LEU A 58 -16.30 9.28 -7.34
CA LEU A 58 -16.88 8.31 -8.28
C LEU A 58 -16.33 8.46 -9.71
N ALA A 59 -16.02 9.69 -10.13
CA ALA A 59 -15.40 9.95 -11.43
C ALA A 59 -13.96 9.43 -11.45
N ALA A 60 -13.19 9.64 -10.37
CA ALA A 60 -11.81 9.20 -10.24
C ALA A 60 -11.67 7.68 -9.97
N ASN A 61 -12.66 7.07 -9.32
CA ASN A 61 -12.71 5.64 -9.07
C ASN A 61 -14.15 5.08 -9.27
N PRO A 62 -14.49 4.63 -10.49
CA PRO A 62 -15.81 4.07 -10.78
C PRO A 62 -16.18 2.83 -9.97
N ALA A 63 -15.18 2.07 -9.48
CA ALA A 63 -15.39 0.87 -8.66
C ALA A 63 -16.03 1.18 -7.30
N LEU A 64 -16.00 2.45 -6.85
CA LEU A 64 -16.74 2.89 -5.68
C LEU A 64 -18.24 2.62 -5.77
N ARG A 65 -18.82 2.48 -6.98
CA ARG A 65 -20.23 2.13 -7.15
C ARG A 65 -20.57 0.75 -6.57
N SER A 66 -19.72 -0.24 -6.82
CA SER A 66 -19.90 -1.61 -6.36
C SER A 66 -19.17 -1.93 -5.05
N ALA A 67 -18.24 -1.08 -4.62
CA ALA A 67 -17.50 -1.31 -3.37
C ALA A 67 -18.41 -1.33 -2.13
N PRO A 68 -18.23 -2.30 -1.22
CA PRO A 68 -19.03 -2.38 0.00
C PRO A 68 -18.58 -1.33 1.02
N LEU A 69 -19.53 -0.73 1.74
CA LEU A 69 -19.24 0.31 2.74
C LEU A 69 -18.21 -0.13 3.81
N PRO A 70 -18.20 -1.39 4.30
CA PRO A 70 -17.14 -1.87 5.18
C PRO A 70 -15.72 -1.71 4.63
N SER A 71 -15.49 -1.88 3.32
CA SER A 71 -14.17 -1.67 2.71
C SER A 71 -13.73 -0.21 2.77
N LEU A 72 -14.66 0.72 2.55
CA LEU A 72 -14.38 2.16 2.66
C LEU A 72 -14.00 2.53 4.10
N ARG A 73 -14.73 1.97 5.08
CA ARG A 73 -14.43 2.16 6.51
C ARG A 73 -13.07 1.57 6.87
N ALA A 74 -12.77 0.35 6.40
CA ALA A 74 -11.49 -0.31 6.66
C ALA A 74 -10.29 0.53 6.19
N ALA A 75 -10.37 1.16 5.02
CA ALA A 75 -9.31 2.05 4.53
C ALA A 75 -9.10 3.28 5.44
N SER A 76 -10.20 3.89 5.90
CA SER A 76 -10.14 5.00 6.87
C SER A 76 -9.58 4.53 8.22
N ASP A 77 -10.10 3.44 8.76
CA ASP A 77 -9.73 2.88 10.06
C ASP A 77 -8.26 2.44 10.08
N ALA A 78 -7.75 1.93 8.94
CA ALA A 78 -6.34 1.61 8.78
C ALA A 78 -5.46 2.85 8.93
N LEU A 79 -5.81 3.97 8.30
CA LEU A 79 -5.08 5.23 8.46
C LEU A 79 -5.18 5.75 9.91
N LEU A 80 -6.37 5.78 10.50
CA LEU A 80 -6.55 6.25 11.87
C LEU A 80 -5.76 5.42 12.88
N SER A 81 -5.75 4.09 12.72
CA SER A 81 -4.99 3.17 13.57
C SER A 81 -3.48 3.35 13.47
N HIS A 82 -2.98 3.97 12.39
CA HIS A 82 -1.56 4.30 12.20
C HIS A 82 -1.22 5.76 12.54
N GLY A 83 -2.11 6.43 13.29
CA GLY A 83 -1.85 7.75 13.90
C GLY A 83 -2.18 8.95 13.02
N PHE A 84 -2.88 8.75 11.90
CA PHE A 84 -3.42 9.85 11.10
C PHE A 84 -4.70 10.38 11.75
N ILE A 85 -4.94 11.68 11.63
CA ILE A 85 -6.21 12.28 12.06
C ILE A 85 -7.27 12.17 10.95
N PRO A 86 -8.57 12.24 11.25
CA PRO A 86 -9.64 12.09 10.27
C PRO A 86 -9.48 12.99 9.03
N GLU A 87 -9.11 14.24 9.21
CA GLU A 87 -8.95 15.22 8.14
C GLU A 87 -7.79 14.88 7.20
N GLU A 88 -6.73 14.26 7.74
CA GLU A 88 -5.58 13.81 6.97
C GLU A 88 -5.88 12.53 6.19
N ALA A 89 -6.56 11.59 6.83
CA ALA A 89 -7.03 10.38 6.19
C ALA A 89 -7.98 10.72 5.03
N ALA A 90 -8.96 11.59 5.28
CA ALA A 90 -9.85 12.16 4.27
C ALA A 90 -9.07 12.76 3.09
N ARG A 91 -8.10 13.65 3.36
CA ARG A 91 -7.27 14.24 2.30
C ARG A 91 -6.53 13.19 1.48
N ILE A 92 -5.90 12.20 2.11
CA ILE A 92 -5.18 11.13 1.42
C ILE A 92 -6.14 10.33 0.52
N LEU A 93 -7.28 9.91 1.06
CA LEU A 93 -8.30 9.15 0.34
C LEU A 93 -8.93 9.97 -0.80
N SER A 94 -9.03 11.29 -0.65
CA SER A 94 -9.50 12.21 -1.70
C SER A 94 -8.58 12.23 -2.92
N HIS A 95 -7.27 12.17 -2.70
CA HIS A 95 -6.26 12.17 -3.75
C HIS A 95 -6.04 10.78 -4.36
N HIS A 96 -6.31 9.74 -3.57
CA HIS A 96 -6.11 8.35 -3.93
C HIS A 96 -7.37 7.51 -3.66
N PRO A 97 -8.47 7.78 -4.38
CA PRO A 97 -9.75 7.09 -4.15
C PRO A 97 -9.69 5.60 -4.46
N SER A 98 -8.64 5.11 -5.14
CA SER A 98 -8.37 3.68 -5.31
C SER A 98 -8.17 2.94 -3.98
N LEU A 99 -7.66 3.63 -2.94
CA LEU A 99 -7.46 3.05 -1.61
C LEU A 99 -8.79 2.66 -0.94
N LEU A 100 -9.89 3.34 -1.29
CA LEU A 100 -11.22 3.03 -0.75
C LEU A 100 -11.81 1.72 -1.28
N THR A 101 -11.24 1.18 -2.35
CA THR A 101 -11.72 -0.03 -3.04
C THR A 101 -10.70 -1.15 -3.05
N SER A 102 -9.64 -1.03 -2.26
CA SER A 102 -8.59 -2.03 -2.14
C SER A 102 -9.05 -3.24 -1.30
N ASP A 103 -8.58 -4.44 -1.66
CA ASP A 103 -8.89 -5.73 -1.02
C ASP A 103 -8.22 -5.83 0.38
N PRO A 104 -8.63 -6.73 1.31
CA PRO A 104 -8.18 -6.74 2.70
C PRO A 104 -6.73 -7.20 2.92
N GLU A 105 -6.06 -7.81 1.93
CA GLU A 105 -4.59 -7.95 1.86
C GLU A 105 -3.98 -6.68 1.24
N ASP A 106 -4.38 -5.56 1.83
CA ASP A 106 -4.47 -4.23 1.23
C ASP A 106 -3.08 -3.65 0.84
N PRO A 107 -2.92 -3.12 -0.39
CA PRO A 107 -1.83 -2.22 -0.75
C PRO A 107 -1.53 -1.14 0.28
N LEU A 108 -2.56 -0.57 0.93
CA LEU A 108 -2.41 0.41 2.00
C LEU A 108 -1.65 -0.18 3.18
N LEU A 109 -2.13 -1.32 3.70
CA LEU A 109 -1.56 -1.96 4.88
C LEU A 109 -0.18 -2.54 4.59
N ALA A 110 0.01 -3.13 3.40
CA ALA A 110 1.30 -3.56 2.90
C ALA A 110 2.31 -2.40 2.86
N SER A 111 1.89 -1.23 2.36
CA SER A 111 2.73 -0.03 2.32
C SER A 111 3.06 0.48 3.72
N LEU A 112 2.08 0.56 4.62
CA LEU A 112 2.31 0.99 6.01
C LEU A 112 3.27 0.03 6.74
N ARG A 113 3.07 -1.28 6.61
CA ARG A 113 3.97 -2.31 7.17
C ARG A 113 5.38 -2.21 6.57
N PHE A 114 5.48 -1.96 5.26
CA PHE A 114 6.77 -1.77 4.59
C PHE A 114 7.52 -0.55 5.14
N LEU A 115 6.81 0.58 5.32
CA LEU A 115 7.39 1.81 5.85
C LEU A 115 7.84 1.67 7.32
N LEU A 116 7.06 0.98 8.14
CA LEU A 116 7.37 0.77 9.56
C LEU A 116 8.45 -0.29 9.79
N GLY A 117 8.45 -1.37 9.00
CA GLY A 117 9.36 -2.51 9.16
C GLY A 117 10.62 -2.36 8.31
N PRO A 118 10.61 -2.84 7.05
CA PRO A 118 11.76 -2.76 6.14
C PRO A 118 12.41 -1.39 6.04
N VAL A 119 11.64 -0.30 5.95
CA VAL A 119 12.20 1.06 5.88
C VAL A 119 12.61 1.60 7.26
N ALA A 120 12.04 1.03 8.33
CA ALA A 120 12.28 1.40 9.73
C ALA A 120 11.95 2.87 10.06
N ILE A 121 10.90 3.43 9.45
CA ILE A 121 10.39 4.76 9.82
C ILE A 121 9.72 4.63 11.21
N PRO A 122 10.13 5.42 12.22
CA PRO A 122 9.45 5.41 13.51
C PRO A 122 7.97 5.82 13.37
N CYS A 123 7.08 5.22 14.15
CA CYS A 123 5.64 5.56 14.13
C CYS A 123 5.38 7.07 14.29
N SER A 124 6.17 7.75 15.13
CA SER A 124 6.08 9.20 15.34
C SER A 124 6.41 10.05 14.09
N GLN A 125 7.08 9.46 13.10
CA GLN A 125 7.48 10.11 11.85
C GLN A 125 6.68 9.61 10.64
N LEU A 126 5.99 8.47 10.75
CA LEU A 126 5.20 7.87 9.68
C LEU A 126 4.19 8.85 9.09
N ARG A 127 3.36 9.45 9.96
CA ARG A 127 2.35 10.45 9.58
C ARG A 127 2.96 11.56 8.72
N ARG A 128 4.07 12.16 9.19
CA ARG A 128 4.76 13.25 8.47
C ARG A 128 5.31 12.79 7.12
N ALA A 129 5.90 11.59 7.05
CA ALA A 129 6.47 11.05 5.82
C ALA A 129 5.40 10.81 4.76
N VAL A 130 4.28 10.20 5.15
CA VAL A 130 3.15 9.92 4.25
C VAL A 130 2.45 11.20 3.81
N LEU A 131 2.24 12.18 4.69
CA LEU A 131 1.63 13.46 4.30
C LEU A 131 2.47 14.24 3.29
N ARG A 132 3.80 14.14 3.36
CA ARG A 132 4.70 14.71 2.34
C ARG A 132 4.62 13.97 1.00
N CYS A 133 4.29 12.68 1.01
CA CYS A 133 4.23 11.84 -0.19
C CYS A 133 3.14 10.75 -0.08
N PRO A 134 1.85 11.10 -0.23
CA PRO A 134 0.75 10.14 -0.08
C PRO A 134 0.80 8.99 -1.10
N ARG A 135 1.45 9.24 -2.24
CA ARG A 135 1.73 8.25 -3.28
C ARG A 135 2.41 6.99 -2.77
N LEU A 136 3.11 7.03 -1.64
CA LEU A 136 3.72 5.85 -1.02
C LEU A 136 2.69 4.75 -0.75
N LEU A 137 1.46 5.12 -0.41
CA LEU A 137 0.40 4.17 -0.03
C LEU A 137 -0.24 3.45 -1.23
N VAL A 138 -0.10 4.02 -2.43
CA VAL A 138 -0.60 3.44 -3.69
C VAL A 138 0.51 2.86 -4.56
N THR A 139 1.76 2.95 -4.10
CA THR A 139 2.91 2.43 -4.84
C THR A 139 3.10 0.96 -4.50
N SER A 140 3.31 0.11 -5.51
CA SER A 140 3.54 -1.32 -5.28
C SER A 140 4.78 -1.56 -4.42
N VAL A 141 4.59 -2.22 -3.28
CA VAL A 141 5.68 -2.65 -2.41
C VAL A 141 6.65 -3.59 -3.16
N PRO A 142 6.22 -4.75 -3.70
CA PRO A 142 7.15 -5.70 -4.31
C PRO A 142 7.79 -5.18 -5.60
N ASN A 143 7.07 -4.40 -6.40
CA ASN A 143 7.53 -4.01 -7.73
C ASN A 143 8.30 -2.68 -7.76
N GLN A 144 8.12 -1.83 -6.74
CA GLN A 144 8.74 -0.50 -6.74
C GLN A 144 9.39 -0.13 -5.40
N LEU A 145 8.67 -0.14 -4.28
CA LEU A 145 9.24 0.35 -3.01
C LEU A 145 10.39 -0.54 -2.53
N GLN A 146 10.21 -1.86 -2.56
CA GLN A 146 11.21 -2.81 -2.08
C GLN A 146 12.47 -2.84 -2.97
N PRO A 147 12.38 -2.93 -4.32
CA PRO A 147 13.56 -2.79 -5.18
C PRO A 147 14.29 -1.47 -4.99
N ALA A 148 13.56 -0.36 -4.83
CA ALA A 148 14.14 0.95 -4.62
C ALA A 148 14.86 1.04 -3.27
N LEU A 149 14.30 0.48 -2.19
CA LEU A 149 14.96 0.41 -0.88
C LEU A 149 16.23 -0.44 -0.92
N TYR A 150 16.18 -1.61 -1.57
CA TYR A 150 17.35 -2.49 -1.71
C TYR A 150 18.48 -1.78 -2.46
N PHE A 151 18.15 -1.08 -3.53
CA PHE A 151 19.13 -0.25 -4.25
C PHE A 151 19.73 0.81 -3.34
N LEU A 152 18.93 1.59 -2.60
CA LEU A 152 19.47 2.61 -1.69
C LEU A 152 20.40 2.04 -0.62
N ARG A 153 20.03 0.88 -0.06
CA ARG A 153 20.87 0.19 0.93
C ARG A 153 22.21 -0.24 0.32
N ARG A 154 22.16 -0.84 -0.87
CA ARG A 154 23.37 -1.31 -1.57
C ARG A 154 24.34 -0.18 -1.91
N PHE A 155 23.84 1.01 -2.20
CA PHE A 155 24.66 2.17 -2.57
C PHE A 155 24.96 3.11 -1.40
N GLY A 156 24.60 2.73 -0.17
CA GLY A 156 24.94 3.48 1.04
C GLY A 156 24.10 4.74 1.28
N PHE A 157 23.04 4.96 0.50
CA PHE A 157 22.08 6.07 0.73
C PHE A 157 21.18 5.83 1.93
N VAL A 158 20.94 4.56 2.26
CA VAL A 158 20.12 4.15 3.40
C VAL A 158 20.88 3.08 4.16
N VAL A 159 21.46 3.43 5.30
CA VAL A 159 22.11 2.44 6.17
C VAL A 159 21.05 1.83 7.09
N GLY A 160 20.93 0.50 7.08
CA GLY A 160 20.01 -0.25 7.95
C GLY A 160 20.74 -1.07 9.02
N GLU A 161 20.13 -1.14 10.20
CA GLU A 161 20.45 -1.93 11.42
C GLU A 161 21.71 -1.61 12.23
N LEU A 162 22.73 -0.92 11.70
CA LEU A 162 23.95 -0.58 12.46
C LEU A 162 24.26 0.93 12.54
N GLY A 163 23.31 1.70 13.06
CA GLY A 163 23.61 2.95 13.78
C GLY A 163 24.01 4.19 12.98
N ARG A 164 23.70 4.30 11.67
CA ARG A 164 23.81 5.57 10.93
C ARG A 164 22.53 5.89 10.17
N ASP A 165 22.25 7.18 10.11
CA ASP A 165 20.91 7.77 10.17
C ASP A 165 20.07 7.60 8.89
N LEU A 166 18.78 7.26 9.06
CA LEU A 166 17.72 7.36 8.03
C LEU A 166 17.41 8.82 7.64
N LYS A 167 18.29 9.77 7.97
CA LYS A 167 18.05 11.21 7.89
C LYS A 167 17.58 11.64 6.51
N GLU A 168 18.25 11.13 5.47
CA GLU A 168 17.92 11.50 4.10
C GLU A 168 16.54 10.99 3.67
N LEU A 169 16.17 9.78 4.08
CA LEU A 169 14.87 9.20 3.76
C LEU A 169 13.73 9.84 4.56
N LYS A 170 14.01 10.24 5.81
CA LYS A 170 13.09 11.03 6.65
C LYS A 170 12.84 12.41 6.07
N GLU A 171 13.90 13.07 5.61
CA GLU A 171 13.79 14.40 5.01
C GLU A 171 13.16 14.35 3.61
N PHE A 172 13.40 13.27 2.86
CA PHE A 172 13.01 13.15 1.47
C PHE A 172 12.30 11.81 1.12
N PRO A 173 11.11 11.55 1.68
CA PRO A 173 10.32 10.35 1.36
C PRO A 173 9.89 10.30 -0.12
N GLN A 174 9.92 11.45 -0.80
CA GLN A 174 9.66 11.59 -2.24
C GLN A 174 10.63 10.78 -3.10
N TYR A 175 11.75 10.29 -2.55
CA TYR A 175 12.63 9.34 -3.25
C TYR A 175 11.86 8.22 -3.94
N PHE A 176 10.96 7.54 -3.21
CA PHE A 176 10.18 6.40 -3.72
C PHE A 176 9.22 6.80 -4.86
N ALA A 177 8.94 8.08 -4.99
CA ALA A 177 8.12 8.62 -6.05
C ALA A 177 8.86 8.73 -7.39
N PHE A 178 10.20 8.71 -7.39
CA PHE A 178 11.03 8.74 -8.59
C PHE A 178 11.25 7.34 -9.15
N SER A 179 11.42 7.26 -10.48
CA SER A 179 11.71 6.00 -11.15
C SER A 179 13.12 5.53 -10.83
N LEU A 180 13.23 4.29 -10.32
CA LEU A 180 14.51 3.66 -10.04
C LEU A 180 15.34 3.51 -11.32
N GLU A 181 14.75 2.92 -12.36
CA GLU A 181 15.42 2.67 -13.64
C GLU A 181 15.58 3.95 -14.48
N GLY A 182 14.56 4.83 -14.46
CA GLY A 182 14.52 5.99 -15.34
C GLY A 182 15.27 7.21 -14.83
N ARG A 183 15.54 7.32 -13.51
CA ARG A 183 16.13 8.53 -12.93
C ARG A 183 17.22 8.24 -11.93
N ILE A 184 16.98 7.34 -10.96
CA ILE A 184 17.92 7.12 -9.86
C ILE A 184 19.19 6.42 -10.35
N LYS A 185 19.04 5.25 -11.00
CA LYS A 185 20.17 4.45 -11.51
C LYS A 185 21.03 5.22 -12.53
N PRO A 186 20.47 5.89 -13.55
CA PRO A 186 21.27 6.62 -14.53
C PRO A 186 22.11 7.73 -13.89
N ARG A 187 21.53 8.52 -12.99
CA ARG A 187 22.24 9.63 -12.33
C ARG A 187 23.33 9.13 -11.38
N GLN A 188 23.07 8.04 -10.67
CA GLN A 188 24.07 7.37 -9.84
C GLN A 188 25.25 6.83 -10.65
N GLN A 189 24.97 6.23 -11.81
CA GLN A 189 26.00 5.74 -12.72
C GLN A 189 26.90 6.89 -13.20
N MET A 190 26.31 8.02 -13.60
CA MET A 190 27.06 9.21 -14.04
C MET A 190 27.97 9.78 -12.94
N LEU A 191 27.46 9.85 -11.69
CA LEU A 191 28.26 10.27 -10.53
C LEU A 191 29.44 9.35 -10.29
N LYS A 192 29.19 8.03 -10.33
CA LYS A 192 30.22 7.00 -10.12
C LYS A 192 31.30 7.05 -11.21
N GLU A 193 30.91 7.14 -12.48
CA GLU A 193 31.84 7.25 -13.62
C GLU A 193 32.69 8.53 -13.53
N SER A 194 32.11 9.61 -12.99
CA SER A 194 32.81 10.87 -12.80
C SER A 194 33.69 10.91 -11.54
N GLY A 195 33.60 9.90 -10.66
CA GLY A 195 34.25 9.89 -9.35
C GLY A 195 33.71 10.98 -8.40
N LEU A 196 32.48 11.43 -8.61
CA LEU A 196 31.82 12.49 -7.85
C LEU A 196 30.77 11.90 -6.92
N TRP A 197 30.45 12.64 -5.86
CA TRP A 197 29.37 12.29 -4.94
C TRP A 197 28.49 13.51 -4.68
N MET A 198 27.18 13.28 -4.57
CA MET A 198 26.25 14.30 -4.10
C MET A 198 25.08 13.64 -3.33
N PRO A 199 24.43 14.37 -2.42
CA PRO A 199 23.26 13.88 -1.70
C PRO A 199 22.13 13.47 -2.66
N LEU A 200 21.36 12.44 -2.28
CA LEU A 200 20.21 11.92 -3.03
C LEU A 200 19.16 13.01 -3.26
N THR A 201 18.96 13.87 -2.26
CA THR A 201 18.00 14.98 -2.32
C THR A 201 18.37 15.96 -3.43
N ASP A 202 19.63 16.35 -3.52
CA ASP A 202 20.12 17.28 -4.55
C ASP A 202 20.12 16.62 -5.91
N MET A 203 20.58 15.37 -5.97
CA MET A 203 20.58 14.58 -7.18
C MET A 203 19.18 14.48 -7.78
N LEU A 204 18.12 14.25 -6.99
CA LEU A 204 16.79 13.95 -7.54
C LEU A 204 15.93 15.18 -7.80
N LYS A 205 16.11 16.27 -7.04
CA LYS A 205 15.38 17.54 -7.22
C LYS A 205 15.73 18.24 -8.53
N LEU A 206 16.96 18.11 -9.00
CA LEU A 206 17.40 18.79 -10.23
C LEU A 206 16.70 18.24 -11.48
N SER A 207 16.41 19.10 -12.45
CA SER A 207 16.05 18.66 -13.81
C SER A 207 17.22 17.89 -14.45
N ASP A 208 16.98 17.19 -15.57
CA ASP A 208 18.08 16.47 -16.24
C ASP A 208 19.18 17.43 -16.74
N GLY A 209 18.79 18.61 -17.24
CA GLY A 209 19.73 19.66 -17.64
C GLY A 209 20.53 20.21 -16.46
N ALA A 210 19.84 20.63 -15.40
CA ALA A 210 20.49 21.19 -14.21
C ALA A 210 21.39 20.15 -13.49
N PHE A 211 21.01 18.87 -13.53
CA PHE A 211 21.86 17.79 -13.01
C PHE A 211 23.16 17.66 -13.80
N ARG A 212 23.11 17.74 -15.14
CA ARG A 212 24.30 17.67 -15.99
C ARG A 212 25.21 18.88 -15.80
N GLU A 213 24.65 20.09 -15.70
CA GLU A 213 25.41 21.30 -15.39
C GLU A 213 26.11 21.16 -14.03
N ARG A 214 25.39 20.71 -12.99
CA ARG A 214 25.99 20.54 -11.67
C ARG A 214 27.11 19.51 -11.64
N LEU A 215 27.06 18.47 -12.47
CA LEU A 215 28.17 17.52 -12.62
C LEU A 215 29.42 18.18 -13.20
N VAL A 216 29.25 19.09 -14.17
CA VAL A 216 30.36 19.86 -14.73
C VAL A 216 30.96 20.78 -13.69
N ASP A 217 30.13 21.51 -12.93
CA ASP A 217 30.60 22.40 -11.86
C ASP A 217 31.40 21.63 -10.80
N LEU A 218 30.86 20.51 -10.31
CA LEU A 218 31.53 19.66 -9.32
C LEU A 218 32.85 19.11 -9.87
N ARG A 219 32.93 18.83 -11.18
CA ARG A 219 34.17 18.38 -11.79
C ARG A 219 35.22 19.49 -11.80
N ILE A 220 34.84 20.72 -12.15
CA ILE A 220 35.72 21.90 -12.11
C ILE A 220 36.20 22.15 -10.67
N GLU A 221 35.27 22.20 -9.70
CA GLU A 221 35.58 22.36 -8.27
C GLU A 221 36.55 21.27 -7.75
N SER A 222 36.47 20.05 -8.28
CA SER A 222 37.36 18.94 -7.89
C SER A 222 38.78 19.05 -8.46
N LEU A 223 38.96 19.77 -9.58
CA LEU A 223 40.26 20.01 -10.22
C LEU A 223 40.98 21.18 -9.54
N ASP A 224 40.25 22.24 -9.19
CA ASP A 224 40.81 23.41 -8.49
C ASP A 224 41.37 23.05 -7.10
N LYS A 225 40.81 22.04 -6.43
CA LYS A 225 41.30 21.55 -5.13
C LYS A 225 42.55 20.66 -5.20
N ARG A 226 43.02 20.32 -6.41
CA ARG A 226 44.20 19.48 -6.64
C ARG A 226 45.44 20.28 -7.08
N LEU A 227 45.29 21.58 -7.29
CA LEU A 227 46.35 22.56 -7.58
C LEU A 227 46.70 23.33 -6.30
#